data_AF-A0A357R0U8-F1
#
_entry.id   AF-A0A357R0U8-F1
#
_cell.length_a   1.000
_cell.length_b   1.000
_cell.length_c   1.000
_cell.angle_alpha   90.00
_cell.angle_beta   90.00
_cell.angle_gamma   90.00
#
_symmetry.space_group_name_H-M   'P 1'
#
loop_
_entity.id
_entity.type
_entity.pdbx_description
1 polymer ?
#
loop_
_entity_poly.entity_id
_entity_poly.type
_entity_poly.pdbx_seq_one_letter_code
_entity_poly.pdbx_strand_id
1 'polypeptide(L)'
;MSKKVKIITRLVDELTSWLLNETYTQVDVSIIPMDEGIELRFVHYNSTMTDKRIEEIRSVLNQERQIEMESYYWPLIGESNDEESLQLVGRMTDTAVVERFDKDVT
;
A
#
# COMPACT_ATOMS: atom_id res chain seq x y z
N MET A 1 16.48 -14.50 4.87
CA MET A 1 15.12 -13.92 4.87
C MET A 1 14.30 -14.56 3.75
N SER A 2 13.08 -15.02 4.02
CA SER A 2 12.24 -15.67 3.01
C SER A 2 11.79 -14.68 1.93
N LYS A 3 11.53 -15.16 0.70
CA LYS A 3 11.01 -14.33 -0.40
C LYS A 3 9.73 -13.58 0.01
N LYS A 4 8.82 -14.28 0.71
CA LYS A 4 7.56 -13.71 1.21
C LYS A 4 7.81 -12.56 2.19
N VAL A 5 8.69 -12.74 3.18
CA VAL A 5 9.02 -11.68 4.16
C VAL A 5 9.64 -10.47 3.46
N LYS A 6 10.53 -10.67 2.48
CA LYS A 6 11.08 -9.57 1.68
C LYS A 6 9.97 -8.77 0.99
N ILE A 7 9.03 -9.47 0.34
CA ILE A 7 7.90 -8.84 -0.36
C ILE A 7 7.09 -7.97 0.57
N ILE A 8 6.69 -8.53 1.72
CA ILE A 8 5.92 -7.83 2.73
C ILE A 8 6.65 -6.57 3.20
N THR A 9 7.92 -6.68 3.57
CA THR A 9 8.68 -5.54 4.08
C THR A 9 8.86 -4.44 3.06
N ARG A 10 8.99 -4.78 1.77
CA ARG A 10 9.10 -3.77 0.70
C ARG A 10 7.78 -3.08 0.40
N LEU A 11 6.66 -3.82 0.38
CA LEU A 11 5.34 -3.21 0.21
C LEU A 11 5.01 -2.26 1.37
N VAL A 12 5.40 -2.64 2.60
CA VAL A 12 5.29 -1.78 3.78
C VAL A 12 6.14 -0.52 3.64
N ASP A 13 7.40 -0.67 3.26
CA ASP A 13 8.32 0.46 3.06
C ASP A 13 7.78 1.45 2.02
N GLU A 14 7.33 0.93 0.88
CA GLU A 14 6.80 1.72 -0.24
C GLU A 14 5.55 2.53 0.17
N LEU A 15 4.53 1.85 0.72
CA LEU A 15 3.29 2.52 1.12
C LEU A 15 3.48 3.46 2.31
N THR A 16 4.34 3.10 3.26
CA THR A 16 4.62 3.98 4.41
C THR A 16 5.32 5.26 3.95
N SER A 17 6.33 5.13 3.07
CA SER A 17 7.03 6.27 2.49
C SER A 17 6.09 7.18 1.72
N TRP A 18 5.22 6.57 0.90
CA TRP A 18 4.22 7.30 0.13
C TRP A 18 3.23 8.07 1.02
N LEU A 19 2.67 7.43 2.05
CA LEU A 19 1.73 8.07 3.00
C LEU A 19 2.38 9.23 3.77
N LEU A 20 3.65 9.06 4.17
CA LEU A 20 4.40 10.09 4.88
C LEU A 20 4.78 11.27 3.97
N ASN A 21 5.01 11.02 2.67
CA ASN A 21 5.27 12.08 1.68
C ASN A 21 4.01 12.90 1.37
N GLU A 22 2.83 12.28 1.35
CA GLU A 22 1.55 12.99 1.17
C GLU A 22 1.28 13.97 2.32
N THR A 23 1.42 13.53 3.57
CA THR A 23 1.39 14.41 4.73
C THR A 23 2.14 13.78 5.89
N TYR A 24 3.22 14.44 6.33
CA TYR A 24 4.07 13.97 7.42
C TYR A 24 3.31 13.97 8.76
N THR A 25 2.70 12.83 9.07
CA THR A 25 1.78 12.60 10.20
C THR A 25 1.97 11.17 10.71
N GLN A 26 1.17 10.78 11.72
CA GLN A 26 1.22 9.43 12.23
C GLN A 26 0.67 8.44 11.19
N VAL A 27 1.41 7.34 10.98
CA VAL A 27 1.00 6.19 10.20
C VAL A 27 1.16 4.94 11.07
N ASP A 28 0.06 4.20 11.29
CA ASP A 28 0.12 2.89 11.91
C ASP A 28 0.14 1.82 10.81
N VAL A 29 1.00 0.81 10.97
CA VAL A 29 1.10 -0.32 10.06
C VAL A 29 0.93 -1.62 10.83
N SER A 30 -0.01 -2.45 10.38
CA SER A 30 -0.22 -3.81 10.90
C SER A 30 -0.03 -4.84 9.79
N ILE A 31 0.74 -5.88 10.09
CA ILE A 31 1.01 -7.01 9.21
C ILE A 31 0.31 -8.22 9.83
N ILE A 32 -0.78 -8.67 9.22
CA ILE A 32 -1.69 -9.65 9.85
C ILE A 32 -1.71 -10.93 9.01
N PRO A 33 -1.11 -12.04 9.50
CA PRO A 33 -1.19 -13.33 8.84
C PRO A 33 -2.64 -13.84 8.82
N MET A 34 -3.10 -14.27 7.65
CA MET A 34 -4.41 -14.89 7.45
C MET A 34 -4.24 -16.37 7.09
N ASP A 35 -5.33 -17.14 7.15
CA ASP A 35 -5.34 -18.53 6.68
C ASP A 35 -4.93 -18.63 5.21
N GLU A 36 -5.41 -17.68 4.39
CA GLU A 36 -5.05 -17.54 2.97
C GLU A 36 -4.42 -16.17 2.71
N GLY A 37 -3.09 -16.08 2.87
CA GLY A 37 -2.32 -14.90 2.45
C GLY A 37 -1.85 -14.02 3.59
N ILE A 38 -2.02 -12.71 3.45
CA ILE A 38 -1.64 -11.70 4.42
C ILE A 38 -2.46 -10.42 4.21
N GLU A 39 -2.90 -9.79 5.29
CA GLU A 39 -3.49 -8.47 5.26
C GLU A 39 -2.43 -7.45 5.70
N LEU A 40 -2.24 -6.39 4.89
CA LEU A 40 -1.46 -5.22 5.28
C LEU A 40 -2.45 -4.08 5.55
N ARG A 41 -2.47 -3.59 6.78
CA ARG A 41 -3.36 -2.50 7.19
C ARG A 41 -2.55 -1.26 7.50
N PHE A 42 -2.92 -0.15 6.88
CA PHE A 42 -2.33 1.17 7.07
C PHE A 42 -3.40 2.12 7.57
N VAL A 43 -3.10 2.87 8.63
CA VAL A 43 -3.96 3.95 9.13
C VAL A 43 -3.16 5.24 9.10
N HIS A 44 -3.62 6.21 8.30
CA HIS A 44 -2.99 7.53 8.15
C HIS A 44 -3.82 8.58 8.88
N TYR A 45 -3.31 9.07 10.00
CA TYR A 45 -4.05 9.98 10.87
C TYR A 45 -3.91 11.44 10.42
N ASN A 46 -4.95 12.24 10.66
CA ASN A 46 -4.98 13.67 10.30
C ASN A 46 -4.70 13.93 8.81
N SER A 47 -5.07 12.98 7.95
CA SER A 47 -4.90 13.08 6.51
C SER A 47 -5.70 14.24 5.93
N THR A 48 -5.05 15.12 5.18
CA THR A 48 -5.69 16.23 4.45
C THR A 48 -6.03 15.86 3.00
N MET A 49 -5.97 14.57 2.64
CA MET A 49 -6.32 14.10 1.30
C MET A 49 -7.73 14.56 0.91
N THR A 50 -8.02 14.72 -0.37
CA THR A 50 -9.40 15.00 -0.82
C THR A 50 -10.13 13.69 -1.08
N ASP A 51 -11.47 13.70 -1.11
CA ASP A 51 -12.23 12.50 -1.51
C ASP A 51 -11.85 12.05 -2.92
N LYS A 52 -11.53 13.00 -3.82
CA LYS A 52 -10.98 12.70 -5.15
C LYS A 52 -9.66 11.94 -5.06
N ARG A 53 -8.73 12.37 -4.20
CA ARG A 53 -7.45 11.68 -3.99
C ARG A 53 -7.65 10.27 -3.43
N ILE A 54 -8.61 10.09 -2.51
CA ILE A 54 -8.97 8.77 -1.97
C ILE A 54 -9.50 7.85 -3.06
N GLU A 55 -10.35 8.36 -3.96
CA GLU A 55 -10.86 7.58 -5.10
C GLU A 55 -9.74 7.21 -6.08
N GLU A 56 -8.80 8.11 -6.34
CA GLU A 56 -7.62 7.82 -7.16
C GLU A 56 -6.78 6.68 -6.57
N ILE A 57 -6.51 6.72 -5.26
CA ILE A 57 -5.77 5.66 -4.56
C ILE A 57 -6.52 4.33 -4.67
N ARG A 58 -7.84 4.34 -4.42
CA ARG A 58 -8.70 3.16 -4.52
C ARG A 58 -8.64 2.54 -5.92
N SER A 59 -8.69 3.38 -6.96
CA SER A 59 -8.61 2.96 -8.35
C SER A 59 -7.24 2.35 -8.70
N VAL A 60 -6.14 2.98 -8.25
CA VAL A 60 -4.78 2.51 -8.52
C VAL A 60 -4.49 1.18 -7.80
N LEU A 61 -4.87 1.06 -6.52
CA LEU A 61 -4.61 -0.14 -5.73
C LEU A 61 -5.46 -1.35 -6.14
N ASN A 62 -6.59 -1.14 -6.81
CA ASN A 62 -7.46 -2.20 -7.32
C ASN A 62 -7.33 -2.41 -8.84
N GLN A 63 -6.22 -1.96 -9.44
CA GLN A 63 -5.90 -2.37 -10.81
C GLN A 63 -5.67 -3.89 -10.88
N GLU A 64 -5.97 -4.46 -12.04
CA GLU A 64 -5.83 -5.91 -12.25
C GLU A 64 -4.41 -6.38 -11.93
N ARG A 65 -4.31 -7.36 -11.02
CA ARG A 65 -3.04 -7.98 -10.63
C ARG A 65 -2.45 -8.74 -11.81
N GLN A 66 -1.27 -8.31 -12.27
CA GLN A 66 -0.58 -8.94 -13.39
C GLN A 66 0.44 -9.96 -12.88
N ILE A 67 -0.04 -11.14 -12.47
CA ILE A 67 0.77 -12.22 -11.86
C ILE A 67 2.01 -12.58 -12.70
N GLU A 68 1.86 -12.60 -14.02
CA GLU A 68 2.93 -12.93 -14.98
C GLU A 68 4.11 -11.96 -14.93
N MET A 69 3.84 -10.70 -14.53
CA MET A 69 4.82 -9.61 -14.48
C MET A 69 5.42 -9.42 -13.09
N GLU A 70 4.99 -10.16 -12.06
CA GLU A 70 5.47 -9.96 -10.69
C GLU A 70 6.97 -10.14 -10.52
N SER A 71 7.56 -11.07 -11.27
CA SER A 71 9.02 -11.29 -11.21
C SER A 71 9.80 -10.09 -11.75
N TYR A 72 9.18 -9.26 -12.59
CA TYR A 72 9.73 -8.02 -13.11
C TYR A 72 9.44 -6.81 -12.20
N TYR A 73 8.25 -6.75 -11.57
CA TYR A 73 7.91 -5.65 -10.64
C TYR A 73 8.64 -5.77 -9.30
N TRP A 74 8.86 -6.99 -8.82
CA TRP A 74 9.45 -7.24 -7.53
C TRP A 74 10.78 -6.50 -7.27
N PRO A 75 11.76 -6.51 -8.18
CA PRO A 75 13.00 -5.76 -8.01
C PRO A 75 12.81 -4.25 -7.90
N LEU A 76 11.75 -3.68 -8.50
CA LEU A 76 11.51 -2.24 -8.63
C LEU A 76 10.89 -1.61 -7.39
N ILE A 77 10.21 -2.39 -6.55
CA ILE A 77 9.67 -1.91 -5.27
C ILE A 77 10.84 -1.44 -4.39
N GLY A 78 10.76 -0.21 -3.87
CA GLY A 78 11.81 0.47 -3.10
C GLY A 78 12.75 1.35 -3.92
N GLU A 79 12.62 1.37 -5.25
CA GLU A 79 13.47 2.17 -6.16
C GLU A 79 12.67 3.22 -6.96
N SER A 80 11.34 3.26 -6.77
CA SER A 80 10.39 4.11 -7.51
C SER A 80 10.11 5.46 -6.83
N ASN A 81 9.68 6.45 -7.62
CA ASN A 81 9.13 7.71 -7.12
C ASN A 81 7.64 7.57 -6.72
N ASP A 82 7.14 8.49 -5.90
CA ASP A 82 5.83 8.41 -5.22
C ASP A 82 4.64 7.87 -6.05
N GLU A 83 4.40 8.31 -7.29
CA GLU A 83 3.26 7.79 -8.07
C GLU A 83 3.50 6.39 -8.66
N GLU A 84 4.74 6.06 -9.01
CA GLU A 84 5.13 4.75 -9.50
C GLU A 84 5.08 3.71 -8.37
N SER A 85 5.43 4.15 -7.16
CA SER A 85 5.33 3.40 -5.91
C SER A 85 3.94 2.82 -5.69
N LEU A 86 2.91 3.67 -5.73
CA LEU A 86 1.53 3.24 -5.48
C LEU A 86 1.01 2.29 -6.57
N GLN A 87 1.39 2.52 -7.83
CA GLN A 87 1.03 1.63 -8.94
C GLN A 87 1.68 0.25 -8.81
N LEU A 88 2.95 0.19 -8.40
CA LEU A 88 3.64 -1.09 -8.17
C LEU A 88 2.99 -1.87 -7.04
N VAL A 89 2.57 -1.19 -5.97
CA VAL A 89 1.83 -1.82 -4.87
C VAL A 89 0.49 -2.38 -5.34
N GLY A 90 -0.28 -1.61 -6.12
CA GLY A 90 -1.56 -2.07 -6.68
C GLY A 90 -1.40 -3.33 -7.53
N ARG A 91 -0.38 -3.38 -8.40
CA ARG A 91 -0.08 -4.54 -9.26
C ARG A 91 0.38 -5.78 -8.50
N MET A 92 0.79 -5.63 -7.24
CA MET A 92 1.30 -6.70 -6.38
C MET A 92 0.27 -7.15 -5.32
N THR A 93 -0.91 -6.52 -5.31
CA THR A 93 -1.98 -6.75 -4.33
C THR A 93 -3.18 -7.39 -5.01
N ASP A 94 -3.88 -8.28 -4.31
CA ASP A 94 -5.09 -8.92 -4.84
C ASP A 94 -6.30 -7.99 -4.82
N THR A 95 -6.52 -7.32 -3.68
CA THR A 95 -7.62 -6.38 -3.45
C THR A 95 -7.19 -5.35 -2.42
N ALA A 96 -7.74 -4.14 -2.51
CA ALA A 96 -7.48 -3.08 -1.54
C ALA A 96 -8.79 -2.36 -1.13
N VAL A 97 -8.97 -2.19 0.17
CA VAL A 97 -10.04 -1.36 0.74
C VAL A 97 -9.43 -0.07 1.22
N VAL A 98 -10.00 1.06 0.77
CA VAL A 98 -9.55 2.40 1.14
C VAL A 98 -10.76 3.16 1.65
N GLU A 99 -10.72 3.61 2.91
CA GLU A 99 -11.84 4.24 3.58
C GLU A 99 -11.37 5.46 4.37
N ARG A 100 -12.25 6.46 4.50
CA ARG A 100 -12.06 7.62 5.37
C ARG A 100 -12.93 7.45 6.60
N PHE A 101 -12.35 7.65 7.76
CA PHE A 101 -13.06 7.65 9.03
C PHE A 101 -12.99 9.05 9.65
N ASP A 102 -14.13 9.59 10.07
CA ASP A 102 -14.22 10.91 10.71
C ASP A 102 -13.80 10.89 12.20
N LYS A 103 -13.50 9.71 12.77
CA LYS A 103 -13.09 9.52 14.17
C LYS A 103 -11.99 8.47 14.27
N ASP A 104 -11.18 8.57 15.32
CA ASP A 104 -10.04 7.70 15.62
C ASP A 104 -10.40 6.22 15.47
N VAL A 105 -9.70 5.55 14.56
CA VAL A 105 -9.78 4.09 14.38
C VAL A 105 -9.14 3.45 15.60
N THR A 106 -9.89 2.63 16.34
CA THR A 106 -9.44 1.97 17.58
C THR A 106 -8.87 0.58 17.31
#